data_AF-A0A2S9FUG4-F1
#
_entry.id   AF-A0A2S9FUG4-F1
#
_cell.length_a   1.000
_cell.length_b   1.000
_cell.length_c   1.000
_cell.angle_alpha   90.00
_cell.angle_beta   90.00
_cell.angle_gamma   90.00
#
_symmetry.space_group_name_H-M   'P 1'
#
loop_
_entity.id
_entity.type
_entity.pdbx_description
1 polymer ?
#
loop_
_entity_poly.entity_id
_entity_poly.type
_entity_poly.pdbx_seq_one_letter_code
_entity_poly.pdbx_strand_id
1 'polypeptide(L)'
;GRLGDRFGPKNMYVFGLALFTASSVWCGLSESLETLIAARAAQGVGAALLAPQTFSVITRIFPPERRGVPMSLWGAVAGAGMLIGPLA
;
A
#
# COMPACT_ATOMS: atom_id res chain seq x y z
N GLY A 1 3.35 -5.18 10.85
CA GLY A 1 2.03 -5.63 11.35
C GLY A 1 2.09 -7.14 11.49
N ARG A 2 1.31 -7.75 12.41
CA ARG A 2 1.48 -9.16 12.83
C ARG A 2 1.65 -10.17 11.68
N LEU A 3 0.94 -9.97 10.56
CA LEU A 3 1.09 -10.80 9.35
C LEU A 3 2.44 -10.61 8.64
N GLY A 4 2.91 -9.37 8.49
CA GLY A 4 4.24 -9.08 7.94
C GLY A 4 5.38 -9.56 8.83
N ASP A 5 5.16 -9.59 10.15
CA ASP A 5 6.14 -10.13 11.10
C ASP A 5 6.23 -11.66 11.01
N ARG A 6 5.12 -12.34 10.67
CA ARG A 6 5.04 -13.81 10.52
C ARG A 6 5.47 -14.32 9.14
N PHE A 7 5.09 -13.64 8.06
CA PHE A 7 5.30 -14.11 6.68
C PHE A 7 6.41 -13.35 5.93
N GLY A 8 7.03 -12.38 6.60
CA GLY A 8 8.05 -11.52 6.04
C GLY A 8 7.45 -10.27 5.38
N PRO A 9 8.01 -9.07 5.64
CA PRO A 9 7.42 -7.83 5.17
C PRO A 9 7.44 -7.70 3.63
N LYS A 10 8.47 -8.26 2.97
CA LYS A 10 8.58 -8.30 1.51
C LYS A 10 7.43 -9.10 0.88
N ASN A 11 7.15 -10.30 1.37
CA ASN A 11 6.12 -11.17 0.80
C ASN A 11 4.74 -10.54 0.97
N MET A 12 4.48 -9.95 2.13
CA MET A 12 3.20 -9.29 2.40
C MET A 12 3.01 -8.02 1.57
N TYR A 13 4.11 -7.30 1.28
CA TYR A 13 4.09 -6.17 0.35
C TYR A 13 3.73 -6.62 -1.07
N VAL A 14 4.40 -7.65 -1.59
CA VAL A 14 4.13 -8.15 -2.95
C VAL A 14 2.70 -8.69 -3.08
N PHE A 15 2.22 -9.40 -2.07
CA PHE A 15 0.83 -9.91 -2.06
C PHE A 15 -0.19 -8.76 -2.03
N GLY A 16 0.00 -7.77 -1.16
CA GLY A 16 -0.84 -6.57 -1.12
C GLY A 16 -0.83 -5.81 -2.45
N LEU A 17 0.34 -5.69 -3.09
CA LEU A 17 0.50 -5.05 -4.39
C LEU A 17 -0.28 -5.79 -5.48
N ALA A 18 -0.14 -7.12 -5.55
CA ALA A 18 -0.87 -7.93 -6.51
C ALA A 18 -2.38 -7.81 -6.35
N LEU A 19 -2.88 -7.87 -5.09
CA LEU A 19 -4.31 -7.70 -4.80
C LEU A 19 -4.80 -6.30 -5.17
N PHE A 20 -4.04 -5.26 -4.84
CA PHE A 20 -4.37 -3.88 -5.18
C PHE A 20 -4.46 -3.70 -6.70
N THR A 21 -3.45 -4.15 -7.45
CA THR A 21 -3.42 -4.04 -8.91
C THR A 21 -4.55 -4.82 -9.58
N ALA A 22 -4.80 -6.06 -9.16
CA ALA A 22 -5.90 -6.86 -9.69
C ALA A 22 -7.26 -6.20 -9.42
N SER A 23 -7.45 -5.67 -8.21
CA SER A 23 -8.68 -4.96 -7.85
C SER A 23 -8.83 -3.63 -8.60
N SER A 24 -7.73 -2.93 -8.92
CA SER A 24 -7.74 -1.73 -9.76
C SER A 24 -8.22 -2.02 -11.19
N VAL A 25 -7.74 -3.12 -11.79
CA VAL A 25 -8.22 -3.57 -13.10
C VAL A 25 -9.70 -3.92 -13.02
N TRP A 26 -10.12 -4.61 -11.95
CA TRP A 26 -11.53 -4.94 -11.74
C TRP A 26 -12.40 -3.68 -11.59
N CYS A 27 -11.94 -2.64 -10.89
CA CYS A 27 -12.65 -1.35 -10.83
C CYS A 27 -12.83 -0.73 -12.22
N GLY A 28 -11.83 -0.85 -13.11
CA GLY A 28 -11.92 -0.32 -14.48
C GLY A 28 -12.86 -1.13 -15.38
N LEU A 29 -13.10 -2.40 -15.05
CA LEU A 29 -14.01 -3.29 -15.78
C LEU A 29 -15.42 -3.37 -15.17
N SER A 30 -15.69 -2.65 -14.07
CA SER A 30 -16.98 -2.74 -13.39
C SER A 30 -18.08 -2.05 -14.19
N GLU A 31 -19.16 -2.77 -14.47
CA GLU A 31 -20.34 -2.26 -15.19
C GLU A 31 -21.49 -1.87 -14.26
N SER A 32 -21.37 -2.16 -12.96
CA SER A 32 -22.40 -1.88 -11.96
C SER A 32 -21.83 -1.31 -10.66
N LEU A 33 -22.65 -0.55 -9.93
CA LEU A 33 -22.24 0.05 -8.65
C LEU A 33 -21.82 -1.01 -7.62
N GLU A 34 -22.55 -2.11 -7.53
CA GLU A 34 -22.26 -3.18 -6.57
C GLU A 34 -20.90 -3.83 -6.84
N THR A 35 -20.58 -4.10 -8.11
CA THR A 35 -19.29 -4.68 -8.50
C THR A 35 -18.14 -3.71 -8.26
N LEU A 36 -18.34 -2.41 -8.50
CA LEU A 36 -17.36 -1.37 -8.20
C LEU A 36 -17.08 -1.26 -6.69
N ILE A 37 -18.13 -1.29 -5.85
CA ILE A 37 -17.98 -1.24 -4.39
C ILE A 37 -17.20 -2.47 -3.89
N ALA A 38 -17.54 -3.67 -4.38
CA ALA A 38 -16.82 -4.89 -4.03
C ALA A 38 -15.34 -4.83 -4.44
N ALA A 39 -15.06 -4.35 -5.66
CA ALA A 39 -13.70 -4.17 -6.15
C ALA A 39 -12.92 -3.14 -5.31
N ARG A 40 -13.54 -2.02 -4.90
CA ARG A 40 -12.92 -1.01 -4.02
C ARG A 40 -12.67 -1.54 -2.62
N ALA A 41 -13.56 -2.37 -2.07
CA ALA A 41 -13.33 -3.03 -0.80
C ALA A 41 -12.09 -3.94 -0.87
N ALA A 42 -11.99 -4.77 -1.92
CA ALA A 42 -10.82 -5.61 -2.15
C ALA A 42 -9.53 -4.79 -2.36
N GLN A 43 -9.62 -3.68 -3.11
CA GLN A 43 -8.50 -2.75 -3.30
C GLN A 43 -8.05 -2.13 -1.98
N GLY A 44 -8.98 -1.75 -1.10
CA GLY A 44 -8.69 -1.24 0.24
C GLY A 44 -7.94 -2.27 1.10
N VAL A 45 -8.30 -3.55 1.02
CA VAL A 45 -7.57 -4.64 1.68
C VAL A 45 -6.13 -4.72 1.15
N GLY A 46 -5.93 -4.67 -0.17
CA GLY A 46 -4.60 -4.62 -0.78
C GLY A 46 -3.75 -3.45 -0.27
N ALA A 47 -4.35 -2.26 -0.20
CA ALA A 47 -3.69 -1.06 0.33
C ALA A 47 -3.30 -1.20 1.82
N ALA A 48 -4.19 -1.76 2.64
CA ALA A 48 -3.94 -1.99 4.06
C ALA A 48 -2.80 -3.00 4.31
N LEU A 49 -2.60 -3.95 3.39
CA LEU A 49 -1.49 -4.90 3.45
C LEU A 49 -0.15 -4.26 3.11
N LEU A 50 -0.13 -3.26 2.22
CA LEU A 50 1.07 -2.53 1.78
C LEU A 50 1.58 -1.55 2.84
N ALA A 51 0.69 -0.70 3.37
CA ALA A 51 1.05 0.43 4.23
C ALA A 51 1.99 0.09 5.41
N PRO A 52 1.77 -0.98 6.21
CA PRO A 52 2.64 -1.27 7.35
C PRO A 52 3.99 -1.88 6.96
N GLN A 53 4.16 -2.38 5.73
CA GLN A 53 5.39 -3.08 5.34
C GLN A 53 6.53 -2.11 5.07
N THR A 54 6.25 -0.97 4.44
CA THR A 54 7.26 0.07 4.18
C THR A 54 7.83 0.61 5.49
N PHE A 55 6.97 0.87 6.49
CA PHE A 55 7.40 1.26 7.83
C PHE A 55 8.22 0.17 8.54
N SER A 56 7.85 -1.11 8.39
CA SER A 56 8.61 -2.23 8.95
C SER A 56 10.01 -2.34 8.34
N VAL A 57 10.13 -2.13 7.03
CA VAL A 57 11.42 -2.15 6.33
C VAL A 57 12.31 -0.99 6.80
N ILE A 58 11.76 0.22 6.90
CA ILE A 58 12.54 1.38 7.36
C ILE A 58 13.05 1.18 8.79
N THR A 59 12.20 0.69 9.69
CA THR A 59 12.60 0.45 11.09
C THR A 59 13.62 -0.68 11.26
N ARG A 60 13.68 -1.64 10.32
CA ARG A 60 14.69 -2.72 10.30
C ARG A 60 16.04 -2.28 9.72
N ILE A 61 16.04 -1.39 8.72
CA ILE A 61 17.27 -0.94 8.04
C ILE A 61 17.95 0.20 8.81
N PHE A 62 17.18 1.14 9.35
CA PHE A 62 17.72 2.35 9.95
C PHE A 62 17.67 2.32 11.48
N PRO A 63 18.77 2.70 12.16
CA PRO A 63 18.78 2.85 13.60
C PRO A 63 17.85 4.01 14.03
N PRO A 64 17.32 3.99 15.27
CA PRO A 64 16.27 4.91 15.72
C PRO A 64 16.53 6.39 15.44
N GLU A 65 17.78 6.82 15.60
CA GLU A 65 18.23 8.21 15.47
C GLU A 65 18.22 8.70 14.01
N ARG A 66 18.24 7.77 13.04
CA ARG A 66 18.31 8.06 11.60
C ARG A 66 17.00 7.80 10.87
N ARG A 67 15.92 7.43 11.57
CA ARG A 67 14.61 7.13 10.96
C ARG A 67 13.86 8.37 10.49
N GLY A 68 14.17 9.56 11.02
CA GLY A 68 13.45 10.80 10.69
C GLY A 68 13.44 11.12 9.18
N VAL A 69 14.60 11.06 8.52
CA VAL A 69 14.74 11.37 7.08
C VAL A 69 14.04 10.33 6.19
N PRO A 70 14.22 9.00 6.38
CA PRO A 70 13.44 8.00 5.65
C PRO A 70 11.92 8.14 5.82
N MET A 71 11.44 8.44 7.03
CA MET A 71 10.00 8.64 7.29
C MET A 71 9.48 9.90 6.60
N SER A 72 10.23 11.01 6.62
CA SER A 72 9.81 12.25 5.96
C SER A 72 9.77 12.08 4.44
N LEU A 73 10.74 11.37 3.86
CA LEU A 73 10.74 11.04 2.43
C LEU A 73 9.55 10.15 2.05
N TRP A 74 9.25 9.14 2.87
CA TRP A 74 8.06 8.30 2.66
C TRP A 74 6.77 9.14 2.67
N GLY A 75 6.64 10.06 3.64
CA GLY A 75 5.50 10.96 3.73
C GLY A 75 5.39 11.92 2.54
N ALA A 76 6.51 12.48 2.08
CA ALA A 76 6.56 13.36 0.92
C ALA A 76 6.13 12.64 -0.37
N VAL A 77 6.62 11.41 -0.59
CA VAL A 77 6.24 10.58 -1.75
C VAL A 77 4.75 10.21 -1.68
N ALA A 78 4.24 9.83 -0.50
CA ALA A 78 2.82 9.53 -0.34
C ALA A 78 1.93 10.75 -0.64
N GLY A 79 2.31 11.92 -0.14
CA GLY A 79 1.61 13.18 -0.42
C GLY A 79 1.63 13.55 -1.90
N ALA A 80 2.81 13.47 -2.54
CA ALA A 80 2.94 13.71 -3.98
C ALA A 80 2.06 12.75 -4.80
N GLY A 81 2.04 11.46 -4.46
CA GLY A 81 1.19 10.49 -5.14
C GLY A 81 -0.31 10.81 -5.03
N MET A 82 -0.75 11.28 -3.85
CA MET A 82 -2.15 11.67 -3.64
C MET A 82 -2.55 12.92 -4.45
N LEU A 83 -1.60 13.84 -4.68
CA LEU A 83 -1.82 15.05 -5.50
C LEU A 83 -1.78 14.75 -7.00
N ILE A 84 -0.84 13.90 -7.44
CA ILE A 84 -0.68 13.55 -8.86
C ILE A 84 -1.78 12.61 -9.33
N GLY A 85 -2.27 11.71 -8.46
CA GLY A 85 -3.27 10.70 -8.81
C GLY A 85 -4.50 11.26 -9.55
N PRO A 86 -5.16 12.32 -9.06
CA PRO A 86 -6.31 12.95 -9.74
C PRO A 86 -5.97 13.68 -11.05
N LEU A 87 -4.70 13.97 -11.32
CA LEU A 87 -4.24 14.71 -12.51
C LEU A 87 -3.87 13.79 -13.68
N ALA A 88 -3.74 12.48 -13.43
CA ALA A 88 -3.39 11.45 -14.41
C ALA A 88 -4.64 10.67 -14.84
#